data_AF-A0A2P5NTN5-F1
#
_entry.id   AF-A0A2P5NTN5-F1
#
_cell.length_a   1.000
_cell.length_b   1.000
_cell.length_c   1.000
_cell.angle_alpha   90.00
_cell.angle_beta   90.00
_cell.angle_gamma   90.00
#
_symmetry.space_group_name_H-M   'P 1'
#
loop_
_entity.id
_entity.type
_entity.pdbx_description
1 polymer ?
#
loop_
_entity_poly.entity_id
_entity_poly.type
_entity_poly.pdbx_seq_one_letter_code
_entity_poly.pdbx_strand_id
1 'polypeptide(L)'
;MRRAAAAAAFAGALLLSLDAGAQGILELFGPDQPDRASRRAPRPARDIPRAERPRAEKNKPEAKAKKRDAAAPDAAAKADPKNAEAPPPPYEGQMTRLSEVLGALSFLRNLCGAGDGDDWRTKMSALLDAEAPEGPRRARFVAAYNRGFHGFEFTYRVCTPNAKAATGRYLAEAASISKDVTYRFGSP
;
A
#
# COMPACT_ATOMS: atom_id res chain seq x y z
N MET A 1 3.96 82.06 -25.35
CA MET A 1 3.48 81.26 -24.19
C MET A 1 4.68 80.42 -23.71
N ARG A 2 5.52 80.97 -22.81
CA ARG A 2 5.70 80.61 -21.39
C ARG A 2 6.04 79.12 -21.10
N ARG A 3 7.36 78.87 -20.86
CA ARG A 3 8.03 78.08 -19.79
C ARG A 3 7.69 76.58 -19.68
N ALA A 4 8.56 75.64 -19.28
CA ALA A 4 9.99 75.51 -18.99
C ALA A 4 10.26 74.00 -18.74
N ALA A 5 11.51 73.57 -18.82
CA ALA A 5 11.99 72.21 -18.52
C ALA A 5 11.76 71.76 -17.07
N ALA A 6 11.67 70.45 -16.84
CA ALA A 6 12.14 69.80 -15.62
C ALA A 6 12.44 68.31 -15.87
N ALA A 7 13.68 67.93 -15.61
CA ALA A 7 14.14 66.55 -15.43
C ALA A 7 13.68 66.02 -14.07
N ALA A 8 13.43 64.72 -13.96
CA ALA A 8 13.57 63.98 -12.70
C ALA A 8 13.74 62.48 -12.99
N ALA A 9 14.89 61.97 -12.58
CA ALA A 9 15.18 60.55 -12.46
C ALA A 9 14.24 59.91 -11.43
N PHE A 10 13.74 58.70 -11.72
CA PHE A 10 13.26 57.79 -10.69
C PHE A 10 14.14 56.54 -10.72
N ALA A 11 15.15 56.57 -9.86
CA ALA A 11 15.68 55.37 -9.24
C ALA A 11 14.56 54.79 -8.35
N GLY A 12 14.19 53.55 -8.60
CA GLY A 12 13.17 52.84 -7.85
C GLY A 12 13.41 51.35 -7.95
N ALA A 13 14.32 50.84 -7.11
CA ALA A 13 14.44 49.43 -6.82
C ALA A 13 13.14 48.96 -6.15
N LEU A 14 12.34 48.14 -6.83
CA LEU A 14 11.37 47.26 -6.20
C LEU A 14 11.75 45.82 -6.54
N LEU A 15 12.30 45.16 -5.52
CA LEU A 15 12.41 43.71 -5.40
C LEU A 15 11.00 43.12 -5.36
N LEU A 16 10.60 42.38 -6.39
CA LEU A 16 9.54 41.38 -6.28
C LEU A 16 10.01 40.06 -6.90
N SER A 17 10.32 39.14 -5.99
CA SER A 17 10.04 37.70 -6.03
C SER A 17 10.26 36.93 -7.34
N LEU A 18 11.42 36.28 -7.42
CA LEU A 18 11.60 35.01 -8.12
C LEU A 18 10.85 33.92 -7.33
N ASP A 19 9.78 33.36 -7.85
CA ASP A 19 9.29 32.03 -7.45
C ASP A 19 8.44 31.42 -8.57
N ALA A 20 8.97 30.40 -9.25
CA ALA A 20 8.18 29.38 -9.95
C ALA A 20 9.11 28.30 -10.56
N GLY A 21 9.47 27.35 -9.71
CA GLY A 21 9.49 25.90 -9.99
C GLY A 21 10.07 25.40 -11.31
N ALA A 22 11.38 25.14 -11.32
CA ALA A 22 12.01 24.23 -12.28
C ALA A 22 13.03 23.32 -11.58
N GLN A 23 12.62 22.64 -10.50
CA GLN A 23 13.42 21.61 -9.82
C GLN A 23 12.48 20.56 -9.20
N GLY A 24 12.16 19.50 -9.94
CA GLY A 24 11.24 18.46 -9.44
C GLY A 24 11.60 17.01 -9.79
N ILE A 25 12.69 16.76 -10.52
CA ILE A 25 13.06 15.41 -10.96
C ILE A 25 14.36 14.92 -10.30
N LEU A 26 15.25 15.82 -9.87
CA LEU A 26 16.54 15.45 -9.28
C LEU A 26 16.51 15.26 -7.74
N GLU A 27 15.42 15.65 -7.08
CA GLU A 27 15.19 15.43 -5.64
C GLU A 27 14.61 14.02 -5.33
N LEU A 28 14.30 13.21 -6.36
CA LEU A 28 13.76 11.86 -6.19
C LEU A 28 14.82 10.83 -5.74
N PHE A 29 16.10 11.19 -5.80
CA PHE A 29 17.25 10.29 -5.55
C PHE A 29 18.36 10.92 -4.68
N GLY A 30 18.02 11.85 -3.77
CA GLY A 30 18.97 12.49 -2.84
C GLY A 30 19.07 11.79 -1.47
N PRO A 31 20.25 11.74 -0.82
CA PRO A 31 20.50 10.91 0.37
C PRO A 31 20.25 11.62 1.71
N ASP A 32 19.94 10.78 2.71
CA ASP A 32 20.12 10.98 4.16
C ASP A 32 19.30 12.06 4.86
N GLN A 33 18.19 11.65 5.47
CA GLN A 33 17.60 12.39 6.60
C GLN A 33 17.82 11.59 7.90
N PRO A 34 18.62 12.11 8.85
CA PRO A 34 18.88 11.43 10.10
C PRO A 34 17.69 11.56 11.06
N ASP A 35 17.49 10.48 11.81
CA ASP A 35 16.90 10.46 13.15
C ASP A 35 15.43 10.85 13.32
N ARG A 36 14.54 9.95 12.90
CA ARG A 36 13.21 9.80 13.53
C ARG A 36 13.11 8.59 14.49
N ALA A 37 14.25 8.08 14.94
CA ALA A 37 14.33 6.92 15.82
C ALA A 37 13.99 7.19 17.31
N SER A 38 13.75 8.44 17.73
CA SER A 38 13.69 8.78 19.17
C SER A 38 12.30 9.15 19.74
N ARG A 39 11.20 8.78 19.08
CA ARG A 39 9.84 9.01 19.66
C ARG A 39 8.93 7.78 19.64
N ARG A 40 9.44 6.64 20.11
CA ARG A 40 8.57 5.52 20.51
C ARG A 40 8.53 5.43 22.03
N ALA A 41 7.53 6.09 22.62
CA ALA A 41 7.20 5.88 24.03
C ALA A 41 6.86 4.38 24.26
N PRO A 42 7.27 3.78 25.38
CA PRO A 42 6.85 2.43 25.73
C PRO A 42 5.32 2.42 25.90
N ARG A 43 4.64 1.51 25.19
CA ARG A 43 3.21 1.29 25.40
C ARG A 43 3.02 0.76 26.82
N PRO A 44 2.19 1.38 27.68
CA PRO A 44 1.89 0.79 28.97
C PRO A 44 1.20 -0.55 28.76
N ALA A 45 1.66 -1.58 29.48
CA ALA A 45 0.98 -2.85 29.54
C ALA A 45 -0.44 -2.61 30.08
N ARG A 46 -1.45 -2.82 29.24
CA ARG A 46 -2.82 -2.92 29.73
C ARG A 46 -2.98 -4.32 30.31
N ASP A 47 -2.93 -4.42 31.63
CA ASP A 47 -3.38 -5.60 32.35
C ASP A 47 -4.89 -5.76 32.09
N ILE A 48 -5.26 -6.70 31.24
CA ILE A 48 -6.64 -7.12 31.07
C ILE A 48 -6.90 -8.18 32.15
N PRO A 49 -7.70 -7.90 33.20
CA PRO A 49 -8.03 -8.91 34.18
C PRO A 49 -8.78 -10.06 33.49
N ARG A 50 -8.22 -11.27 33.59
CA ARG A 50 -8.85 -12.50 33.13
C ARG A 50 -10.08 -12.74 34.00
N ALA A 51 -11.27 -12.41 33.50
CA ALA A 51 -12.51 -12.77 34.17
C ALA A 51 -12.57 -14.30 34.34
N GLU A 52 -12.48 -14.77 35.57
CA GLU A 52 -12.71 -16.17 35.93
C GLU A 52 -14.17 -16.52 35.66
N ARG A 53 -14.41 -17.52 34.80
CA ARG A 53 -15.75 -18.05 34.56
C ARG A 53 -16.16 -18.86 35.80
N PRO A 54 -17.32 -18.60 36.43
CA PRO A 54 -17.75 -19.39 37.56
C PRO A 54 -18.07 -20.82 37.12
N ARG A 55 -17.56 -21.77 37.90
CA ARG A 55 -17.72 -23.21 37.73
C ARG A 55 -19.14 -23.59 38.18
N ALA A 56 -20.08 -23.66 37.25
CA ALA A 56 -21.42 -24.17 37.51
C ALA A 56 -21.37 -25.71 37.69
N GLU A 57 -21.97 -26.13 38.79
CA GLU A 57 -21.99 -27.47 39.35
C GLU A 57 -22.93 -28.42 38.56
N LYS A 58 -22.64 -29.71 38.72
CA LYS A 58 -23.19 -30.89 38.04
C LYS A 58 -24.73 -30.92 38.04
N ASN A 59 -25.32 -31.19 36.87
CA ASN A 59 -26.49 -32.06 36.73
C ASN A 59 -26.56 -32.60 35.30
N LYS A 60 -26.51 -33.93 35.17
CA LYS A 60 -26.77 -34.71 33.95
C LYS A 60 -28.18 -35.29 34.09
N PRO A 61 -28.98 -35.28 33.03
CA PRO A 61 -29.45 -36.55 32.51
C PRO A 61 -29.23 -36.67 30.99
N GLU A 62 -29.29 -37.90 30.54
CA GLU A 62 -28.73 -38.43 29.31
C GLU A 62 -29.54 -38.16 28.04
N ALA A 63 -28.79 -38.11 26.93
CA ALA A 63 -29.12 -38.58 25.60
C ALA A 63 -30.39 -38.06 24.90
N LYS A 64 -30.20 -37.23 23.88
CA LYS A 64 -30.43 -37.62 22.47
C LYS A 64 -29.42 -36.90 21.56
N ALA A 65 -28.54 -37.68 20.93
CA ALA A 65 -27.64 -37.20 19.89
C ALA A 65 -28.47 -36.76 18.68
N LYS A 66 -28.64 -35.44 18.52
CA LYS A 66 -29.21 -34.85 17.31
C LYS A 66 -28.04 -34.51 16.38
N LYS A 67 -27.90 -35.34 15.35
CA LYS A 67 -27.05 -35.20 14.17
C LYS A 67 -26.85 -33.72 13.82
N ARG A 68 -25.62 -33.22 13.99
CA ARG A 68 -25.23 -31.91 13.46
C ARG A 68 -25.03 -32.10 11.97
N ASP A 69 -26.10 -31.93 11.22
CA ASP A 69 -26.00 -31.72 9.79
C ASP A 69 -25.13 -30.47 9.58
N ALA A 70 -23.98 -30.67 8.94
CA ALA A 70 -23.13 -29.61 8.45
C ALA A 70 -23.93 -28.82 7.41
N ALA A 71 -24.47 -27.68 7.82
CA ALA A 71 -24.98 -26.66 6.91
C ALA A 71 -23.87 -25.63 6.70
N ALA A 72 -23.13 -25.79 5.60
CA ALA A 72 -22.50 -24.66 4.95
C ALA A 72 -23.59 -23.65 4.59
N PRO A 73 -23.37 -22.33 4.74
CA PRO A 73 -24.07 -21.40 3.90
C PRO A 73 -23.25 -21.27 2.62
N ASP A 74 -23.61 -22.08 1.63
CA ASP A 74 -23.56 -21.66 0.23
C ASP A 74 -24.45 -20.41 0.08
N ALA A 75 -23.94 -19.27 0.53
CA ALA A 75 -24.45 -17.98 0.09
C ALA A 75 -23.88 -17.76 -1.31
N ALA A 76 -24.52 -18.41 -2.29
CA ALA A 76 -24.41 -18.01 -3.68
C ALA A 76 -24.76 -16.52 -3.74
N ALA A 77 -23.73 -15.68 -3.82
CA ALA A 77 -23.86 -14.28 -4.15
C ALA A 77 -24.57 -14.23 -5.51
N LYS A 78 -25.85 -13.83 -5.48
CA LYS A 78 -26.58 -13.51 -6.70
C LYS A 78 -25.82 -12.36 -7.34
N ALA A 79 -25.18 -12.62 -8.47
CA ALA A 79 -24.54 -11.59 -9.26
C ALA A 79 -25.63 -10.62 -9.73
N ASP A 80 -25.61 -9.39 -9.22
CA ASP A 80 -26.41 -8.30 -9.75
C ASP A 80 -26.02 -8.08 -11.22
N PRO A 81 -26.94 -8.19 -12.20
CA PRO A 81 -26.62 -8.04 -13.62
C PRO A 81 -26.19 -6.61 -14.01
N LYS A 82 -26.18 -5.69 -13.04
CA LYS A 82 -25.75 -4.29 -13.20
C LYS A 82 -24.23 -4.11 -13.09
N ASN A 83 -23.49 -5.18 -12.80
CA ASN A 83 -22.04 -5.16 -12.63
C ASN A 83 -21.33 -6.15 -13.56
N ALA A 84 -21.81 -6.24 -14.81
CA ALA A 84 -21.10 -6.96 -15.87
C ALA A 84 -19.81 -6.19 -16.19
N GLU A 85 -18.74 -6.55 -15.48
CA GLU A 85 -17.41 -6.01 -15.72
C GLU A 85 -16.95 -6.39 -17.14
N ALA A 86 -16.28 -5.45 -17.81
CA ALA A 86 -15.69 -5.73 -19.11
C ALA A 86 -14.74 -6.94 -19.01
N PRO A 87 -14.57 -7.72 -20.09
CA PRO A 87 -13.60 -8.80 -20.10
C PRO A 87 -12.24 -8.30 -19.62
N PRO A 88 -11.58 -9.02 -18.70
CA PRO A 88 -10.32 -8.56 -18.14
C PRO A 88 -9.26 -8.48 -19.24
N PRO A 89 -8.40 -7.44 -19.26
CA PRO A 89 -7.30 -7.36 -20.21
C PRO A 89 -6.36 -8.57 -20.08
N PRO A 90 -5.64 -8.91 -21.16
CA PRO A 90 -4.74 -10.08 -21.18
C PRO A 90 -3.61 -10.01 -20.14
N TYR A 91 -3.27 -8.81 -19.65
CA TYR A 91 -2.26 -8.59 -18.61
C TYR A 91 -2.82 -8.56 -17.18
N GLU A 92 -4.13 -8.76 -16.95
CA GLU A 92 -4.73 -8.62 -15.62
C GLU A 92 -4.11 -9.57 -14.58
N GLY A 93 -3.73 -10.77 -14.99
CA GLY A 93 -3.00 -11.71 -14.13
C GLY A 93 -1.65 -11.16 -13.67
N GLN A 94 -0.93 -10.47 -14.56
CA GLN A 94 0.35 -9.84 -14.25
C GLN A 94 0.16 -8.67 -13.27
N MET A 95 -0.88 -7.86 -13.44
CA MET A 95 -1.20 -6.76 -12.52
C MET A 95 -1.62 -7.25 -11.14
N THR A 96 -2.37 -8.34 -11.09
CA THR A 96 -2.74 -9.00 -9.83
C THR A 96 -1.49 -9.50 -9.11
N ARG A 97 -0.56 -10.13 -9.84
CA ARG A 97 0.71 -10.61 -9.26
C ARG A 97 1.59 -9.45 -8.81
N LEU A 98 1.70 -8.39 -9.61
CA LEU A 98 2.45 -7.19 -9.26
C LEU A 98 1.89 -6.57 -7.97
N SER A 99 0.56 -6.49 -7.83
CA SER A 99 -0.09 -5.98 -6.62
C SER A 99 0.31 -6.77 -5.37
N GLU A 100 0.32 -8.11 -5.45
CA GLU A 100 0.78 -8.97 -4.35
C GLU A 100 2.26 -8.75 -4.01
N VAL A 101 3.10 -8.65 -5.02
CA VAL A 101 4.54 -8.38 -4.88
C VAL A 101 4.78 -7.02 -4.21
N LEU A 102 4.03 -5.99 -4.57
CA LEU A 102 4.10 -4.66 -3.93
C LEU A 102 3.72 -4.74 -2.45
N GLY A 103 2.70 -5.51 -2.09
CA GLY A 103 2.31 -5.74 -0.69
C GLY A 103 3.41 -6.41 0.13
N ALA A 104 4.01 -7.46 -0.43
CA ALA A 104 5.17 -8.12 0.17
C ALA A 104 6.34 -7.15 0.40
N LEU A 105 6.66 -6.33 -0.60
CA LEU A 105 7.76 -5.36 -0.52
C LEU A 105 7.48 -4.25 0.50
N SER A 106 6.23 -3.74 0.57
CA SER A 106 5.84 -2.75 1.58
C SER A 106 6.14 -3.23 3.00
N PHE A 107 5.82 -4.49 3.31
CA PHE A 107 6.11 -5.05 4.64
C PHE A 107 7.61 -5.31 4.83
N LEU A 108 8.23 -6.07 3.92
CA LEU A 108 9.60 -6.55 4.08
C LEU A 108 10.61 -5.40 4.14
N ARG A 109 10.42 -4.34 3.36
CA ARG A 109 11.36 -3.22 3.30
C ARG A 109 11.25 -2.29 4.50
N ASN A 110 10.05 -2.15 5.06
CA ASN A 110 9.86 -1.52 6.35
C ASN A 110 10.54 -2.34 7.48
N LEU A 111 10.34 -3.67 7.48
CA LEU A 111 10.93 -4.56 8.49
C LEU A 111 12.46 -4.59 8.45
N CYS A 112 13.04 -4.58 7.26
CA CYS A 112 14.49 -4.73 7.06
C CYS A 112 15.27 -3.40 7.02
N GLY A 113 14.61 -2.27 7.31
CA GLY A 113 15.29 -1.00 7.57
C GLY A 113 15.80 -0.28 6.33
N ALA A 114 15.22 -0.53 5.15
CA ALA A 114 15.57 0.20 3.94
C ALA A 114 14.89 1.59 3.86
N GLY A 115 13.95 1.88 4.77
CA GLY A 115 13.32 3.20 4.93
C GLY A 115 12.26 3.56 3.87
N ASP A 116 12.14 2.78 2.80
CA ASP A 116 11.29 3.09 1.65
C ASP A 116 10.02 2.22 1.57
N GLY A 117 9.65 1.52 2.65
CA GLY A 117 8.42 0.72 2.70
C GLY A 117 7.16 1.52 2.34
N ASP A 118 7.18 2.82 2.58
CA ASP A 118 6.12 3.78 2.26
C ASP A 118 6.03 4.06 0.77
N ASP A 119 7.17 4.13 0.06
CA ASP A 119 7.21 4.32 -1.38
C ASP A 119 6.53 3.16 -2.13
N TRP A 120 6.62 1.94 -1.60
CA TRP A 120 5.92 0.78 -2.16
C TRP A 120 4.41 0.88 -2.00
N ARG A 121 3.92 1.54 -0.95
CA ARG A 121 2.48 1.85 -0.79
C ARG A 121 2.04 2.90 -1.79
N THR A 122 2.85 3.94 -1.99
CA THR A 122 2.60 4.96 -3.02
C THR A 122 2.55 4.35 -4.42
N LYS A 123 3.48 3.43 -4.74
CA LYS A 123 3.46 2.68 -6.01
C LYS A 123 2.18 1.85 -6.18
N MET A 124 1.70 1.22 -5.11
CA MET A 124 0.41 0.51 -5.16
C MET A 124 -0.75 1.48 -5.42
N SER A 125 -0.80 2.64 -4.75
CA SER A 125 -1.82 3.65 -5.02
C SER A 125 -1.79 4.10 -6.48
N ALA A 126 -0.62 4.42 -7.02
CA ALA A 126 -0.46 4.80 -8.42
C ALA A 126 -0.92 3.70 -9.40
N LEU A 127 -0.64 2.42 -9.08
CA LEU A 127 -1.13 1.29 -9.88
C LEU A 127 -2.65 1.22 -9.86
N LEU A 128 -3.28 1.37 -8.70
CA LEU A 128 -4.74 1.33 -8.60
C LEU A 128 -5.37 2.49 -9.37
N ASP A 129 -4.82 3.70 -9.26
CA ASP A 129 -5.38 4.87 -9.91
C ASP A 129 -5.28 4.80 -11.43
N ALA A 130 -4.21 4.17 -11.96
CA ALA A 130 -4.02 3.95 -13.40
C ALA A 130 -4.85 2.79 -13.96
N GLU A 131 -4.90 1.65 -13.27
CA GLU A 131 -5.41 0.39 -13.83
C GLU A 131 -6.82 0.02 -13.35
N ALA A 132 -7.18 0.46 -12.15
CA ALA A 132 -8.40 0.05 -11.46
C ALA A 132 -8.89 1.15 -10.50
N PRO A 133 -9.35 2.29 -11.02
CA PRO A 133 -9.75 3.44 -10.19
C PRO A 133 -10.88 3.08 -9.23
N GLU A 134 -11.78 2.18 -9.64
CA GLU A 134 -12.91 1.72 -8.83
C GLU A 134 -13.38 0.30 -9.23
N GLY A 135 -14.41 -0.20 -8.54
CA GLY A 135 -15.09 -1.43 -8.90
C GLY A 135 -14.41 -2.75 -8.49
N PRO A 136 -14.92 -3.89 -8.98
CA PRO A 136 -14.45 -5.21 -8.58
C PRO A 136 -12.98 -5.48 -8.95
N ARG A 137 -12.48 -4.97 -10.09
CA ARG A 137 -11.05 -5.03 -10.45
C ARG A 137 -10.14 -4.40 -9.39
N ARG A 138 -10.51 -3.22 -8.86
CA ARG A 138 -9.77 -2.57 -7.75
C ARG A 138 -9.71 -3.48 -6.53
N ALA A 139 -10.84 -4.07 -6.16
CA ALA A 139 -10.94 -4.98 -5.02
C ALA A 139 -10.03 -6.21 -5.18
N ARG A 140 -9.88 -6.75 -6.40
CA ARG A 140 -8.95 -7.87 -6.68
C ARG A 140 -7.49 -7.47 -6.45
N PHE A 141 -7.07 -6.30 -6.93
CA PHE A 141 -5.71 -5.81 -6.75
C PHE A 141 -5.41 -5.50 -5.29
N VAL A 142 -6.34 -4.86 -4.57
CA VAL A 142 -6.23 -4.61 -3.13
C VAL A 142 -6.15 -5.93 -2.35
N ALA A 143 -6.98 -6.93 -2.69
CA ALA A 143 -6.94 -8.24 -2.06
C ALA A 143 -5.59 -8.94 -2.30
N ALA A 144 -5.03 -8.85 -3.50
CA ALA A 144 -3.72 -9.39 -3.81
C ALA A 144 -2.61 -8.70 -3.00
N TYR A 145 -2.62 -7.37 -2.95
CA TYR A 145 -1.71 -6.59 -2.12
C TYR A 145 -1.75 -7.02 -0.65
N ASN A 146 -2.96 -7.09 -0.06
CA ASN A 146 -3.13 -7.49 1.33
C ASN A 146 -2.65 -8.92 1.58
N ARG A 147 -2.86 -9.86 0.65
CA ARG A 147 -2.31 -11.22 0.75
C ARG A 147 -0.79 -11.21 0.84
N GLY A 148 -0.11 -10.46 -0.02
CA GLY A 148 1.35 -10.35 -0.01
C GLY A 148 1.88 -9.71 1.27
N PHE A 149 1.22 -8.66 1.75
CA PHE A 149 1.57 -7.97 3.00
C PHE A 149 1.43 -8.89 4.22
N HIS A 150 0.23 -9.46 4.41
CA HIS A 150 -0.07 -10.29 5.58
C HIS A 150 0.72 -11.61 5.58
N GLY A 151 1.03 -12.17 4.41
CA GLY A 151 1.84 -13.38 4.30
C GLY A 151 3.20 -13.25 4.99
N PHE A 152 3.85 -12.08 4.87
CA PHE A 152 5.10 -11.80 5.55
C PHE A 152 4.92 -11.28 6.98
N GLU A 153 3.84 -10.55 7.27
CA GLU A 153 3.51 -10.10 8.62
C GLU A 153 3.33 -11.24 9.61
N PHE A 154 2.69 -12.33 9.17
CA PHE A 154 2.53 -13.52 10.02
C PHE A 154 3.84 -14.28 10.22
N THR A 155 4.73 -14.24 9.23
CA THR A 155 5.95 -15.06 9.21
C THR A 155 7.14 -14.38 9.90
N TYR A 156 7.30 -13.07 9.75
CA TYR A 156 8.47 -12.35 10.24
C TYR A 156 8.10 -11.23 11.22
N ARG A 157 8.83 -11.15 12.34
CA ARG A 157 8.75 -10.07 13.33
C ARG A 157 10.03 -9.27 13.46
N VAL A 158 11.14 -9.84 12.98
CA VAL A 158 12.46 -9.22 12.90
C VAL A 158 13.03 -9.52 11.52
N CYS A 159 13.87 -8.64 10.99
CA CYS A 159 14.53 -8.88 9.72
C CYS A 159 15.51 -10.05 9.84
N THR A 160 15.30 -11.11 9.05
CA THR A 160 16.17 -12.30 8.98
C THR A 160 16.91 -12.35 7.63
N PRO A 161 17.98 -13.16 7.49
CA PRO A 161 18.61 -13.39 6.19
C PRO A 161 17.64 -13.90 5.12
N ASN A 162 16.68 -14.75 5.50
CA ASN A 162 15.62 -15.24 4.62
C ASN A 162 14.68 -14.12 4.18
N ALA A 163 14.31 -13.20 5.08
CA ALA A 163 13.52 -12.02 4.74
C ALA A 163 14.25 -11.12 3.75
N LYS A 164 15.56 -10.88 3.94
CA LYS A 164 16.38 -10.11 2.99
C LYS A 164 16.47 -10.78 1.62
N ALA A 165 16.68 -12.09 1.59
CA ALA A 165 16.71 -12.87 0.35
C ALA A 165 15.36 -12.81 -0.37
N ALA A 166 14.25 -12.90 0.37
CA ALA A 166 12.92 -12.71 -0.18
C ALA A 166 12.76 -11.32 -0.80
N THR A 167 13.13 -10.25 -0.09
CA THR A 167 13.10 -8.88 -0.63
C THR A 167 13.80 -8.78 -1.98
N GLY A 168 15.01 -9.34 -2.11
CA GLY A 168 15.75 -9.34 -3.38
C GLY A 168 15.01 -10.04 -4.52
N ARG A 169 14.37 -11.19 -4.25
CA ARG A 169 13.57 -11.93 -5.24
C ARG A 169 12.33 -11.14 -5.67
N TYR A 170 11.61 -10.54 -4.72
CA TYR A 170 10.41 -9.76 -5.00
C TYR A 170 10.72 -8.46 -5.77
N LEU A 171 11.87 -7.82 -5.52
CA LEU A 171 12.33 -6.68 -6.33
C LEU A 171 12.59 -7.08 -7.79
N ALA A 172 13.28 -8.20 -7.99
CA ALA A 172 13.56 -8.72 -9.33
C ALA A 172 12.25 -9.11 -10.06
N GLU A 173 11.31 -9.72 -9.35
CA GLU A 173 10.01 -10.09 -9.88
C GLU A 173 9.18 -8.85 -10.26
N ALA A 174 9.09 -7.84 -9.39
CA ALA A 174 8.41 -6.59 -9.69
C ALA A 174 8.95 -5.94 -10.96
N ALA A 175 10.28 -5.84 -11.08
CA ALA A 175 10.94 -5.27 -12.25
C ALA A 175 10.65 -6.08 -13.53
N SER A 176 10.67 -7.41 -13.43
CA SER A 176 10.39 -8.30 -14.55
C SER A 176 8.95 -8.16 -15.03
N ILE A 177 7.97 -8.14 -14.12
CA ILE A 177 6.55 -8.01 -14.48
C ILE A 177 6.30 -6.66 -15.16
N SER A 178 6.77 -5.56 -14.56
CA SER A 178 6.59 -4.23 -15.15
C SER A 178 7.21 -4.14 -16.55
N LYS A 179 8.39 -4.73 -16.76
CA LYS A 179 9.03 -4.77 -18.07
C LYS A 179 8.25 -5.62 -19.08
N ASP A 180 7.77 -6.81 -18.69
CA ASP A 180 7.00 -7.68 -19.60
C ASP A 180 5.70 -7.01 -20.05
N VAL A 181 4.98 -6.39 -19.12
CA VAL A 181 3.74 -5.69 -19.45
C VAL A 181 4.00 -4.56 -20.43
N THR A 182 4.96 -3.67 -20.13
CA THR A 182 5.26 -2.53 -21.01
C THR A 182 5.76 -3.00 -22.36
N TYR A 183 6.59 -4.05 -22.40
CA TYR A 183 7.12 -4.60 -23.66
C TYR A 183 6.02 -5.18 -24.56
N ARG A 184 5.01 -5.83 -23.97
CA ARG A 184 3.98 -6.55 -24.72
C ARG A 184 2.72 -5.75 -24.98
N PHE A 185 2.40 -4.80 -24.11
CA PHE A 185 1.13 -4.08 -24.10
C PHE A 185 1.28 -2.56 -24.06
N GLY A 186 2.52 -2.03 -23.99
CA GLY A 186 2.77 -0.60 -24.11
C GLY A 186 2.48 -0.11 -25.53
N SER A 187 1.73 0.99 -25.66
CA SER A 187 1.61 1.70 -26.94
C SER A 187 2.90 2.48 -27.24
N PRO A 188 3.33 2.51 -28.52
CA PRO A 188 4.50 3.28 -28.96
C PRO A 188 4.26 4.80 -28.93
#